data_AF-A0AAQ3NHN7-F1
#
_entry.id   AF-A0AAQ3NHN7-F1
#
_cell.length_a   1.000
_cell.length_b   1.000
_cell.length_c   1.000
_cell.angle_alpha   90.00
_cell.angle_beta   90.00
_cell.angle_gamma   90.00
#
_symmetry.space_group_name_H-M   'P 1'
#
loop_
_entity.id
_entity.type
_entity.pdbx_description
1 polymer ?
#
loop_
_entity_poly.entity_id
_entity_poly.type
_entity_poly.pdbx_seq_one_letter_code
_entity_poly.pdbx_strand_id
1 'polypeptide(L)'
;MSSSSSQSLRIGIVGFGTFGQFLAKTMIKQGHSLSATSRSDYSDLCLQMGIHFYRDVSAFLAADIDVIVLCTSILSLSEVVGSMPLASLNRPSLFVDVLSVKEHPRELLLRELPVHSDILCTHPMFGPVSGKNGWKGLTFMYDKVRIRNEAICSGFIQIFASEGCKMVQMTCEEHDKAAAKSQFITHTIGRTLAEMDIKSTPIDTKGFQELVKLKETMIGNSFDLFSGLYVYNRFARQELENLEHALQKVKETLVERMNEEKGQEKN
;
A
#
# COMPACT_ATOMS: atom_id res chain seq x y z
N MET A 1 -14.37 32.27 6.11
CA MET A 1 -13.99 30.90 5.74
C MET A 1 -13.09 30.98 4.53
N SER A 2 -11.78 30.99 4.72
CA SER A 2 -10.83 31.06 3.60
C SER A 2 -10.72 29.68 2.95
N SER A 3 -11.23 29.54 1.73
CA SER A 3 -10.90 28.43 0.87
C SER A 3 -9.39 28.44 0.63
N SER A 4 -8.63 27.60 1.34
CA SER A 4 -7.22 27.40 1.02
C SER A 4 -7.18 26.76 -0.36
N SER A 5 -6.82 27.54 -1.39
CA SER A 5 -6.46 26.98 -2.68
C SER A 5 -5.31 26.00 -2.43
N SER A 6 -5.54 24.70 -2.62
CA SER A 6 -4.46 23.72 -2.54
C SER A 6 -3.42 24.10 -3.59
N GLN A 7 -2.20 24.36 -3.14
CA GLN A 7 -1.09 24.68 -4.04
C GLN A 7 -0.89 23.50 -5.00
N SER A 8 -0.92 23.77 -6.31
CA SER A 8 -0.57 22.75 -7.30
C SER A 8 0.87 22.29 -7.07
N LEU A 9 1.11 20.99 -7.21
CA LEU A 9 2.38 20.34 -6.92
C LEU A 9 2.88 19.66 -8.18
N ARG A 10 4.21 19.58 -8.32
CA ARG A 10 4.90 18.76 -9.30
C ARG A 10 5.29 17.46 -8.64
N ILE A 11 4.58 16.39 -9.01
CA ILE A 11 4.67 15.08 -8.39
C ILE A 11 5.34 14.12 -9.35
N GLY A 12 6.49 13.58 -8.95
CA GLY A 12 7.18 12.52 -9.66
C GLY A 12 6.80 11.15 -9.09
N ILE A 13 6.32 10.23 -9.91
CA ILE A 13 6.02 8.84 -9.48
C ILE A 13 7.15 7.91 -9.91
N VAL A 14 7.73 7.18 -8.96
CA VAL A 14 8.69 6.10 -9.20
C VAL A 14 7.95 4.77 -9.06
N GLY A 15 7.91 3.99 -10.14
CA GLY A 15 7.11 2.76 -10.20
C GLY A 15 5.70 3.03 -10.71
N PHE A 16 5.56 3.18 -12.02
CA PHE A 16 4.28 3.52 -12.66
C PHE A 16 3.38 2.28 -12.94
N GLY A 17 3.33 1.36 -11.97
CA GLY A 17 2.46 0.19 -12.02
C GLY A 17 1.01 0.51 -11.63
N THR A 18 0.21 -0.53 -11.35
CA THR A 18 -1.24 -0.40 -11.09
C THR A 18 -1.57 0.61 -9.99
N PHE A 19 -0.81 0.63 -8.89
CA PHE A 19 -1.06 1.56 -7.79
C PHE A 19 -0.61 3.00 -8.11
N GLY A 20 0.57 3.17 -8.71
CA GLY A 20 1.04 4.48 -9.17
C GLY A 20 0.08 5.13 -10.17
N GLN A 21 -0.43 4.35 -11.13
CA GLN A 21 -1.45 4.81 -12.08
C GLN A 21 -2.77 5.18 -11.40
N PHE A 22 -3.18 4.43 -10.37
CA PHE A 22 -4.39 4.72 -9.59
C PHE A 22 -4.29 6.06 -8.86
N LEU A 23 -3.16 6.33 -8.21
CA LEU A 23 -2.90 7.63 -7.57
C LEU A 23 -2.83 8.77 -8.60
N ALA A 24 -2.14 8.52 -9.72
CA ALA A 24 -1.94 9.53 -10.75
C ALA A 24 -3.24 10.11 -11.31
N LYS A 25 -4.26 9.26 -11.53
CA LYS A 25 -5.58 9.71 -12.01
C LYS A 25 -6.20 10.77 -11.12
N THR A 26 -6.17 10.57 -9.80
CA THR A 26 -6.73 11.52 -8.84
C THR A 26 -5.87 12.77 -8.71
N MET A 27 -4.54 12.62 -8.70
CA MET A 27 -3.63 13.77 -8.64
C MET A 27 -3.78 14.68 -9.88
N ILE A 28 -3.94 14.11 -11.08
CA ILE A 28 -4.24 14.87 -12.30
C ILE A 28 -5.60 15.57 -12.20
N LYS A 29 -6.63 14.86 -11.72
CA LYS A 29 -7.98 15.43 -11.52
C LYS A 29 -7.96 16.67 -10.60
N GLN A 30 -7.06 16.69 -9.62
CA GLN A 30 -6.88 17.81 -8.70
C GLN A 30 -5.99 18.95 -9.26
N GLY A 31 -5.46 18.81 -10.48
CA GLY A 31 -4.67 19.85 -11.13
C GLY A 31 -3.18 19.85 -10.78
N HIS A 32 -2.65 18.74 -10.24
CA HIS A 32 -1.21 18.57 -10.05
C HIS A 32 -0.51 18.22 -11.37
N SER A 33 0.74 18.67 -11.53
CA SER A 33 1.58 18.26 -12.67
C SER A 33 2.32 16.98 -12.34
N LEU A 34 2.28 15.99 -13.22
CA LEU A 34 2.90 14.69 -12.98
C LEU A 34 4.05 14.40 -13.92
N SER A 35 5.05 13.73 -13.38
CA SER A 35 6.08 13.01 -14.13
C SER A 35 6.20 11.59 -13.59
N ALA A 36 6.71 10.67 -14.39
CA ALA A 36 6.86 9.29 -13.97
C ALA A 36 8.16 8.67 -14.48
N THR A 37 8.69 7.74 -13.70
CA THR A 37 9.74 6.81 -14.12
C THR A 37 9.42 5.42 -13.60
N SER A 38 9.84 4.39 -14.32
CA SER A 38 9.56 3.00 -13.96
C SER A 38 10.52 2.07 -14.67
N ARG A 39 10.71 0.86 -14.13
CA ARG A 39 11.49 -0.22 -14.76
C ARG A 39 10.94 -0.58 -16.14
N SER A 40 9.62 -0.75 -16.23
CA SER A 40 8.93 -1.04 -17.49
C SER A 40 8.62 0.26 -18.22
N ASP A 41 8.60 0.20 -19.55
CA ASP A 41 8.25 1.35 -20.36
C ASP A 41 6.74 1.64 -20.32
N TYR A 42 6.39 2.85 -19.91
CA TYR A 42 5.01 3.35 -19.88
C TYR A 42 4.83 4.61 -20.73
N SER A 43 5.71 4.85 -21.72
CA SER A 43 5.71 6.05 -22.55
C SER A 43 4.33 6.34 -23.18
N ASP A 44 3.73 5.35 -23.86
CA ASP A 44 2.43 5.53 -24.54
C ASP A 44 1.29 5.83 -23.54
N LEU A 45 1.26 5.11 -22.42
CA LEU A 45 0.25 5.33 -21.38
C LEU A 45 0.40 6.71 -20.72
N CYS A 46 1.64 7.10 -20.41
CA CYS A 46 1.91 8.42 -19.83
C CYS A 46 1.53 9.53 -20.81
N LEU A 47 1.82 9.37 -22.10
CA LEU A 47 1.40 10.32 -23.15
C LEU A 47 -0.12 10.48 -23.19
N GLN A 48 -0.87 9.37 -23.14
CA GLN A 48 -2.34 9.39 -23.08
C GLN A 48 -2.88 10.09 -21.82
N MET A 49 -2.15 10.01 -20.70
CA MET A 49 -2.52 10.65 -19.44
C MET A 49 -2.01 12.09 -19.29
N GLY A 50 -1.23 12.60 -20.26
CA GLY A 50 -0.58 13.91 -20.15
C GLY A 50 0.56 13.97 -19.13
N ILE A 51 1.20 12.84 -18.84
CA ILE A 51 2.32 12.70 -17.91
C ILE A 51 3.63 12.64 -18.71
N HIS A 52 4.66 13.37 -18.27
CA HIS A 52 5.99 13.22 -18.84
C HIS A 52 6.68 11.97 -18.28
N PHE A 53 7.08 11.03 -19.14
CA PHE A 53 7.75 9.79 -18.74
C PHE A 53 9.25 9.84 -19.00
N TYR A 54 10.02 9.53 -17.96
CA TYR A 54 11.47 9.42 -18.01
C TYR A 54 11.87 7.95 -17.92
N ARG A 55 12.49 7.41 -18.98
CA ARG A 55 13.11 6.07 -18.93
C ARG A 55 14.38 6.04 -18.09
N ASP A 56 15.14 7.13 -18.07
CA ASP A 56 16.32 7.30 -17.23
C ASP A 56 15.94 7.97 -15.91
N VAL A 57 16.21 7.28 -14.80
CA VAL A 57 15.97 7.78 -13.44
C VAL A 57 16.82 9.02 -13.13
N SER A 58 18.00 9.16 -13.74
CA SER A 58 18.88 10.32 -13.54
C SER A 58 18.22 11.59 -14.08
N ALA A 59 17.68 11.51 -15.30
CA ALA A 59 16.92 12.59 -15.91
C ALA A 59 15.63 12.92 -15.13
N PHE A 60 14.96 11.90 -14.58
CA PHE A 60 13.81 12.10 -13.69
C PHE A 60 14.19 12.89 -12.43
N LEU A 61 15.28 12.52 -11.74
CA LEU A 61 15.72 13.19 -10.51
C LEU A 61 16.23 14.61 -10.75
N ALA A 62 16.74 14.89 -11.95
CA ALA A 62 17.12 16.22 -12.42
C ALA A 62 15.91 17.07 -12.89
N ALA A 63 14.69 16.55 -12.87
CA ALA A 63 13.50 17.34 -13.17
C ALA A 63 13.10 18.22 -11.96
N ASP A 64 12.33 19.29 -12.22
CA ASP A 64 11.84 20.17 -11.16
C ASP A 64 10.60 19.57 -10.46
N ILE A 65 10.86 18.69 -9.49
CA ILE A 65 9.87 17.92 -8.75
C ILE A 65 9.78 18.42 -7.30
N ASP A 66 8.56 18.64 -6.80
CA ASP A 66 8.27 18.99 -5.40
C ASP A 66 8.20 17.72 -4.53
N VAL A 67 7.54 16.68 -5.04
CA VAL A 67 7.28 15.43 -4.31
C VAL A 67 7.61 14.23 -5.17
N ILE A 68 8.45 13.32 -4.66
CA ILE A 68 8.75 12.02 -5.28
C ILE A 68 7.97 10.94 -4.52
N VAL A 69 7.06 10.25 -5.21
CA VAL A 69 6.22 9.19 -4.65
C VAL A 69 6.74 7.82 -5.10
N LEU A 70 7.18 7.01 -4.14
CA LEU A 70 7.70 5.67 -4.33
C LEU A 70 6.53 4.66 -4.33
N CYS A 71 6.13 4.27 -5.54
CA CYS A 71 5.01 3.38 -5.84
C CYS A 71 5.46 2.00 -6.34
N THR A 72 6.68 1.57 -5.99
CA THR A 72 7.22 0.26 -6.36
C THR A 72 6.67 -0.85 -5.45
N SER A 73 7.07 -2.12 -5.70
CA SER A 73 6.76 -3.18 -4.74
C SER A 73 7.58 -3.01 -3.47
N ILE A 74 7.10 -3.59 -2.37
CA ILE A 74 7.82 -3.64 -1.09
C ILE A 74 9.18 -4.31 -1.29
N LEU A 75 9.19 -5.45 -1.99
CA LEU A 75 10.38 -6.27 -2.22
C LEU A 75 11.46 -5.54 -3.04
N SER A 76 11.06 -4.66 -3.97
CA SER A 76 12.02 -3.97 -4.84
C SER A 76 12.50 -2.64 -4.30
N LEU A 77 11.95 -2.13 -3.19
CA LEU A 77 12.23 -0.77 -2.72
C LEU A 77 13.72 -0.53 -2.48
N SER A 78 14.40 -1.48 -1.83
CA SER A 78 15.84 -1.35 -1.52
C SER A 78 16.70 -1.27 -2.78
N GLU A 79 16.44 -2.11 -3.78
CA GLU A 79 17.14 -2.07 -5.07
C GLU A 79 16.85 -0.77 -5.83
N VAL A 80 15.59 -0.34 -5.85
CA VAL A 80 15.18 0.86 -6.57
C VAL A 80 15.78 2.10 -5.94
N VAL A 81 15.72 2.27 -4.62
CA VAL A 81 16.33 3.42 -3.94
C VAL A 81 17.86 3.38 -4.06
N GLY A 82 18.49 2.21 -3.89
CA GLY A 82 19.94 2.05 -3.97
C GLY A 82 20.52 2.31 -5.37
N SER A 83 19.71 2.16 -6.43
CA SER A 83 20.11 2.46 -7.81
C SER A 83 19.84 3.92 -8.24
N MET A 84 19.16 4.73 -7.41
CA MET A 84 18.93 6.13 -7.72
C MET A 84 20.22 6.95 -7.58
N PRO A 85 20.64 7.72 -8.59
CA PRO A 85 21.73 8.68 -8.46
C PRO A 85 21.22 9.91 -7.70
N LEU A 86 21.08 9.81 -6.37
CA LEU A 86 20.50 10.86 -5.52
C LEU A 86 21.29 12.18 -5.54
N ALA A 87 22.55 12.15 -5.99
CA ALA A 87 23.35 13.35 -6.26
C ALA A 87 22.80 14.19 -7.42
N SER A 88 21.98 13.62 -8.31
CA SER A 88 21.31 14.32 -9.40
C SER A 88 20.06 15.09 -8.97
N LEU A 89 19.67 15.04 -7.69
CA LEU A 89 18.58 15.86 -7.16
C LEU A 89 18.97 17.34 -7.24
N ASN A 90 18.24 18.11 -8.03
CA ASN A 90 18.52 19.53 -8.21
C ASN A 90 18.20 20.40 -6.98
N ARG A 91 17.44 19.87 -6.02
CA ARG A 91 17.01 20.57 -4.81
C ARG A 91 16.51 19.61 -3.74
N PRO A 92 16.34 20.06 -2.48
CA PRO A 92 15.63 19.29 -1.46
C PRO A 92 14.20 18.99 -1.90
N SER A 93 13.83 17.71 -1.91
CA SER A 93 12.50 17.23 -2.31
C SER A 93 11.87 16.41 -1.18
N LEU A 94 10.53 16.35 -1.17
CA LEU A 94 9.80 15.45 -0.28
C LEU A 94 9.73 14.06 -0.91
N PHE A 95 10.22 13.04 -0.23
CA PHE A 95 10.01 11.65 -0.59
C PHE A 95 8.83 11.08 0.18
N VAL A 96 7.92 10.44 -0.56
CA VAL A 96 6.74 9.78 -0.02
C VAL A 96 6.77 8.31 -0.42
N ASP A 97 6.68 7.39 0.53
CA ASP A 97 6.36 6.00 0.21
C ASP A 97 4.86 5.73 0.36
N VAL A 98 4.34 4.84 -0.48
CA VAL A 98 2.95 4.35 -0.40
C VAL A 98 2.89 2.83 -0.25
N LEU A 99 3.93 2.22 0.34
CA LEU A 99 4.00 0.77 0.50
C LEU A 99 2.93 0.29 1.49
N SER A 100 2.73 -1.03 1.60
CA SER A 100 1.77 -1.58 2.57
C SER A 100 2.37 -2.00 3.92
N VAL A 101 3.68 -1.79 4.10
CA VAL A 101 4.42 -1.91 5.37
C VAL A 101 5.24 -0.64 5.58
N LYS A 102 5.54 -0.24 6.82
CA LYS A 102 6.00 1.13 7.14
C LYS A 102 7.34 1.22 7.85
N GLU A 103 7.74 0.25 8.67
CA GLU A 103 9.06 0.28 9.31
C GLU A 103 10.16 0.14 8.26
N HIS A 104 9.99 -0.78 7.31
CA HIS A 104 10.96 -0.99 6.22
C HIS A 104 11.25 0.26 5.38
N PRO A 105 10.27 0.93 4.74
CA PRO A 105 10.55 2.14 3.99
C PRO A 105 11.09 3.27 4.88
N ARG A 106 10.58 3.44 6.12
CA ARG A 106 11.09 4.45 7.05
C ARG A 106 12.60 4.31 7.28
N GLU A 107 13.04 3.10 7.64
CA GLU A 107 14.44 2.83 7.96
C GLU A 107 15.34 2.99 6.73
N LEU A 108 14.91 2.43 5.59
CA LEU A 108 15.65 2.53 4.34
C LEU A 108 15.80 4.00 3.92
N LEU A 109 14.71 4.76 3.88
CA LEU A 109 14.73 6.14 3.39
C LEU A 109 15.51 7.06 4.33
N LEU A 110 15.45 6.85 5.65
CA LEU A 110 16.29 7.60 6.60
C LEU A 110 17.78 7.34 6.38
N ARG A 111 18.15 6.12 5.98
CA ARG A 111 19.54 5.71 5.75
C ARG A 111 20.08 6.17 4.40
N GLU A 112 19.31 5.99 3.32
CA GLU A 112 19.79 6.18 1.95
C GLU A 112 19.57 7.61 1.43
N LEU A 113 18.52 8.31 1.86
CA LEU A 113 18.21 9.63 1.30
C LEU A 113 19.10 10.73 1.88
N PRO A 114 19.50 11.73 1.06
CA PRO A 114 20.24 12.89 1.53
C PRO A 114 19.58 13.53 2.74
N VAL A 115 20.38 13.93 3.73
CA VAL A 115 19.84 14.46 5.00
C VAL A 115 18.85 15.59 4.77
N HIS A 116 19.07 16.44 3.76
CA HIS A 116 18.23 17.60 3.44
C HIS A 116 16.89 17.26 2.79
N SER A 117 16.68 16.04 2.29
CA SER A 117 15.39 15.59 1.75
C SER A 117 14.41 15.26 2.87
N ASP A 118 13.15 15.61 2.69
CA ASP A 118 12.08 15.29 3.63
C ASP A 118 11.50 13.90 3.36
N ILE A 119 10.90 13.27 4.37
CA ILE A 119 10.38 11.90 4.33
C ILE A 119 8.99 11.87 4.98
N LEU A 120 8.00 11.42 4.21
CA LEU A 120 6.66 11.14 4.66
C LEU A 120 6.33 9.67 4.33
N CYS A 121 6.19 8.83 5.34
CA CYS A 121 5.77 7.44 5.13
C CYS A 121 4.25 7.36 5.13
N THR A 122 3.65 6.69 4.14
CA THR A 122 2.19 6.64 4.02
C THR A 122 1.68 5.26 3.64
N HIS A 123 0.42 5.01 3.94
CA HIS A 123 -0.31 3.87 3.42
C HIS A 123 -1.77 4.27 3.20
N PRO A 124 -2.16 4.54 1.94
CA PRO A 124 -3.57 4.52 1.58
C PRO A 124 -4.09 3.09 1.79
N MET A 125 -4.97 2.88 2.77
CA MET A 125 -5.50 1.56 3.14
C MET A 125 -6.55 1.05 2.13
N PHE A 126 -6.36 1.42 0.87
CA PHE A 126 -7.25 1.18 -0.25
C PHE A 126 -6.46 1.23 -1.56
N GLY A 127 -7.02 0.67 -2.62
CA GLY A 127 -6.36 0.65 -3.93
C GLY A 127 -7.36 0.63 -5.08
N PRO A 128 -6.92 0.22 -6.28
CA PRO A 128 -7.73 0.26 -7.50
C PRO A 128 -9.09 -0.44 -7.36
N VAL A 129 -9.18 -1.51 -6.56
CA VAL A 129 -10.43 -2.27 -6.38
C VAL A 129 -11.33 -1.61 -5.33
N SER A 130 -10.81 -1.34 -4.14
CA SER A 130 -11.59 -0.79 -3.01
C SER A 130 -11.88 0.71 -3.14
N GLY A 131 -11.06 1.46 -3.88
CA GLY A 131 -11.19 2.89 -4.14
C GLY A 131 -11.70 3.25 -5.54
N LYS A 132 -12.23 2.28 -6.30
CA LYS A 132 -12.68 2.48 -7.69
C LYS A 132 -13.74 3.58 -7.86
N ASN A 133 -14.57 3.79 -6.84
CA ASN A 133 -15.69 4.73 -6.84
C ASN A 133 -15.38 6.03 -6.07
N GLY A 134 -14.09 6.35 -5.87
CA GLY A 134 -13.64 7.49 -5.08
C GLY A 134 -13.13 7.09 -3.69
N TRP A 135 -12.49 8.04 -3.00
CA TRP A 135 -11.75 7.77 -1.76
C TRP A 135 -12.49 8.21 -0.48
N LYS A 136 -13.70 8.74 -0.62
CA LYS A 136 -14.50 9.24 0.50
C LYS A 136 -14.71 8.16 1.55
N GLY A 137 -14.31 8.44 2.79
CA GLY A 137 -14.44 7.55 3.93
C GLY A 137 -13.40 6.43 3.99
N LEU A 138 -12.52 6.29 2.99
CA LEU A 138 -11.41 5.34 3.03
C LEU A 138 -10.26 5.90 3.88
N THR A 139 -9.51 5.02 4.53
CA THR A 139 -8.46 5.43 5.47
C THR A 139 -7.15 5.72 4.74
N PHE A 140 -6.54 6.86 5.07
CA PHE A 140 -5.18 7.20 4.66
C PHE A 140 -4.31 7.36 5.91
N MET A 141 -3.37 6.42 6.09
CA MET A 141 -2.40 6.46 7.17
C MET A 141 -1.14 7.23 6.73
N TYR A 142 -0.57 8.03 7.63
CA TYR A 142 0.71 8.70 7.40
C TYR A 142 1.53 8.88 8.68
N ASP A 143 2.85 8.92 8.51
CA ASP A 143 3.84 9.26 9.53
C ASP A 143 4.79 10.34 8.99
N LYS A 144 4.89 11.47 9.70
CA LYS A 144 5.77 12.59 9.36
C LYS A 144 7.19 12.31 9.86
N VAL A 145 7.89 11.37 9.21
CA VAL A 145 9.19 10.84 9.64
C VAL A 145 10.29 11.91 9.71
N ARG A 146 10.43 12.74 8.68
CA ARG A 146 11.41 13.84 8.64
C ARG A 146 10.86 14.98 7.79
N ILE A 147 10.21 15.97 8.41
CA ILE A 147 9.57 17.08 7.70
C ILE A 147 10.19 18.42 8.14
N ARG A 148 10.65 19.20 7.16
CA ARG A 148 11.14 20.58 7.34
C ARG A 148 10.27 21.55 6.57
N ASN A 149 9.86 21.17 5.36
CA ASN A 149 8.94 21.95 4.53
C ASN A 149 7.49 21.51 4.79
N GLU A 150 6.90 22.06 5.85
CA GLU A 150 5.52 21.78 6.23
C GLU A 150 4.49 22.17 5.17
N ALA A 151 4.78 23.17 4.33
CA ALA A 151 3.89 23.59 3.26
C ALA A 151 3.77 22.51 2.16
N ILE A 152 4.89 21.97 1.68
CA ILE A 152 4.88 20.87 0.69
C ILE A 152 4.26 19.61 1.29
N CYS A 153 4.64 19.23 2.52
CA CYS A 153 4.08 18.06 3.20
C CYS A 153 2.57 18.16 3.37
N SER A 154 2.07 19.30 3.88
CA SER A 154 0.64 19.53 4.06
C SER A 154 -0.10 19.58 2.73
N GLY A 155 0.50 20.19 1.70
CA GLY A 155 -0.05 20.19 0.34
C GLY A 155 -0.24 18.78 -0.22
N PHE A 156 0.72 17.88 0.00
CA PHE A 156 0.60 16.48 -0.43
C PHE A 156 -0.44 15.71 0.38
N ILE A 157 -0.45 15.85 1.71
CA ILE A 157 -1.47 15.20 2.58
C ILE A 157 -2.88 15.66 2.19
N GLN A 158 -3.03 16.91 1.77
CA GLN A 158 -4.31 17.49 1.35
C GLN A 158 -4.91 16.80 0.11
N ILE A 159 -4.10 16.12 -0.72
CA ILE A 159 -4.58 15.32 -1.86
C ILE A 159 -5.56 14.25 -1.40
N PHE A 160 -5.29 13.61 -0.27
CA PHE A 160 -6.13 12.56 0.29
C PHE A 160 -7.27 13.16 1.12
N ALA A 161 -7.00 14.22 1.88
CA ALA A 161 -8.02 14.88 2.69
C ALA A 161 -9.14 15.50 1.83
N SER A 162 -8.81 16.09 0.68
CA SER A 162 -9.78 16.71 -0.24
C SER A 162 -10.71 15.68 -0.91
N GLU A 163 -10.26 14.44 -1.08
CA GLU A 163 -11.08 13.32 -1.54
C GLU A 163 -11.97 12.72 -0.43
N GLY A 164 -11.90 13.28 0.78
CA GLY A 164 -12.69 12.85 1.93
C GLY A 164 -12.18 11.60 2.63
N CYS A 165 -10.88 11.30 2.52
CA CYS A 165 -10.26 10.22 3.27
C CYS A 165 -10.36 10.46 4.78
N LYS A 166 -10.42 9.37 5.56
CA LYS A 166 -10.20 9.39 7.00
C LYS A 166 -8.69 9.47 7.25
N MET A 167 -8.23 10.63 7.70
CA MET A 167 -6.81 10.92 7.89
C MET A 167 -6.35 10.36 9.24
N VAL A 168 -5.38 9.44 9.23
CA VAL A 168 -4.86 8.79 10.44
C VAL A 168 -3.36 9.01 10.52
N GLN A 169 -2.93 9.87 11.46
CA GLN A 169 -1.52 10.00 11.79
C GLN A 169 -1.15 8.97 12.85
N MET A 170 -0.15 8.13 12.58
CA MET A 170 0.38 7.16 13.55
C MET A 170 1.82 6.81 13.19
N THR A 171 2.56 6.22 14.12
CA THR A 171 3.95 5.82 13.83
C THR A 171 4.01 4.63 12.88
N CYS A 172 5.12 4.50 12.13
CA CYS A 172 5.37 3.32 11.30
C CYS A 172 5.29 1.99 12.07
N GLU A 173 5.79 1.93 13.30
CA GLU A 173 5.75 0.73 14.15
C GLU A 173 4.31 0.37 14.56
N GLU A 174 3.53 1.35 15.03
CA GLU A 174 2.12 1.11 15.38
C GLU A 174 1.32 0.66 14.16
N HIS A 175 1.62 1.21 12.98
CA HIS A 175 1.00 0.78 11.74
C HIS A 175 1.30 -0.69 11.46
N ASP A 176 2.57 -1.09 11.45
CA ASP A 176 2.94 -2.46 11.08
C ASP A 176 2.39 -3.48 12.07
N LYS A 177 2.36 -3.13 13.37
CA LYS A 177 1.70 -3.94 14.40
C LYS A 177 0.20 -4.11 14.15
N ALA A 178 -0.50 -3.03 13.77
CA ALA A 178 -1.93 -3.09 13.46
C ALA A 178 -2.21 -3.81 12.13
N ALA A 179 -1.40 -3.56 11.10
CA ALA A 179 -1.52 -4.14 9.77
C ALA A 179 -1.25 -5.66 9.78
N ALA A 180 -0.29 -6.12 10.61
CA ALA A 180 -0.05 -7.55 10.82
C ALA A 180 -1.31 -8.28 11.32
N LYS A 181 -2.04 -7.66 12.26
CA LYS A 181 -3.26 -8.23 12.86
C LYS A 181 -4.52 -8.09 11.99
N SER A 182 -4.45 -7.28 10.92
CA SER A 182 -5.63 -6.93 10.12
C SER A 182 -5.41 -7.22 8.64
N GLN A 183 -4.69 -6.36 7.93
CA GLN A 183 -4.42 -6.49 6.50
C GLN A 183 -3.72 -7.81 6.18
N PHE A 184 -2.65 -8.16 6.89
CA PHE A 184 -1.90 -9.39 6.62
C PHE A 184 -2.79 -10.63 6.82
N ILE A 185 -3.50 -10.74 7.96
CA ILE A 185 -4.46 -11.84 8.18
C ILE A 185 -5.53 -11.91 7.10
N THR A 186 -6.09 -10.75 6.69
CA THR A 186 -7.11 -10.68 5.63
C THR A 186 -6.58 -11.20 4.29
N HIS A 187 -5.36 -10.80 3.93
CA HIS A 187 -4.69 -11.30 2.72
C HIS A 187 -4.39 -12.80 2.82
N THR A 188 -3.90 -13.27 3.98
CA THR A 188 -3.61 -14.69 4.21
C THR A 188 -4.87 -15.53 4.03
N ILE A 189 -5.98 -15.16 4.67
CA ILE A 189 -7.26 -15.85 4.50
C ILE A 189 -7.71 -15.83 3.04
N GLY A 190 -7.69 -14.66 2.38
CA GLY A 190 -8.10 -14.58 0.97
C GLY A 190 -7.23 -15.43 0.03
N ARG A 191 -5.93 -15.55 0.30
CA ARG A 191 -5.01 -16.43 -0.45
C ARG A 191 -5.26 -17.90 -0.15
N THR A 192 -5.53 -18.28 1.10
CA THR A 192 -5.94 -19.65 1.46
C THR A 192 -7.24 -20.04 0.76
N LEU A 193 -8.23 -19.15 0.71
CA LEU A 193 -9.49 -19.40 -0.01
C LEU A 193 -9.27 -19.53 -1.52
N ALA A 194 -8.28 -18.82 -2.08
CA ALA A 194 -7.88 -18.95 -3.46
C ALA A 194 -7.23 -20.31 -3.75
N GLU A 195 -6.35 -20.78 -2.86
CA GLU A 195 -5.72 -22.10 -2.95
C GLU A 195 -6.74 -23.24 -2.85
N MET A 196 -7.77 -23.05 -2.01
CA MET A 196 -8.91 -23.98 -1.92
C MET A 196 -9.82 -23.97 -3.17
N ASP A 197 -9.59 -23.06 -4.11
CA ASP A 197 -10.45 -22.79 -5.28
C ASP A 197 -11.95 -22.75 -4.93
N ILE A 198 -12.32 -22.03 -3.86
CA ILE A 198 -13.74 -21.96 -3.46
C ILE A 198 -14.59 -21.31 -4.55
N LYS A 199 -15.81 -21.82 -4.77
CA LYS A 199 -16.74 -21.34 -5.79
C LYS A 199 -18.09 -21.05 -5.17
N SER A 200 -18.79 -20.09 -5.75
CA SER A 200 -20.18 -19.84 -5.42
C SER A 200 -21.03 -21.08 -5.71
N THR A 201 -22.02 -21.30 -4.87
CA THR A 201 -22.97 -22.42 -4.92
C THR A 201 -24.41 -21.91 -4.94
N PRO A 202 -25.39 -22.74 -5.36
CA PRO A 202 -26.82 -22.36 -5.31
C PRO A 202 -27.35 -22.07 -3.90
N ILE A 203 -26.63 -22.46 -2.85
CA ILE A 203 -27.05 -22.35 -1.44
C ILE A 203 -26.11 -21.46 -0.62
N ASP A 204 -25.43 -20.51 -1.27
CA ASP A 204 -24.49 -19.62 -0.58
C ASP A 204 -25.16 -18.84 0.55
N THR A 205 -24.60 -18.99 1.74
CA THR A 205 -24.92 -18.09 2.85
C THR A 205 -24.31 -16.71 2.61
N LYS A 206 -24.86 -15.67 3.23
CA LYS A 206 -24.31 -14.31 3.13
C LYS A 206 -22.84 -14.23 3.56
N GLY A 207 -22.45 -14.98 4.60
CA GLY A 207 -21.06 -15.05 5.03
C GLY A 207 -20.15 -15.65 3.96
N PHE A 208 -20.56 -16.74 3.31
CA PHE A 208 -19.76 -17.34 2.25
C PHE A 208 -19.65 -16.45 0.99
N GLN A 209 -20.71 -15.70 0.65
CA GLN A 209 -20.64 -14.71 -0.43
C GLN A 209 -19.54 -13.66 -0.18
N GLU A 210 -19.36 -13.21 1.06
CA GLU A 210 -18.28 -12.28 1.42
C GLU A 210 -16.89 -12.94 1.35
N LEU A 211 -16.77 -14.23 1.69
CA LEU A 211 -15.51 -14.98 1.53
C LEU A 211 -15.13 -15.15 0.05
N VAL A 212 -16.10 -15.43 -0.83
CA VAL A 212 -15.87 -15.48 -2.29
C VAL A 212 -15.42 -14.11 -2.81
N LYS A 213 -16.08 -13.02 -2.41
CA LYS A 213 -15.65 -11.65 -2.77
C LYS A 213 -14.26 -11.31 -2.23
N LEU A 214 -13.95 -11.75 -1.01
CA LEU A 214 -12.62 -11.57 -0.42
C LEU A 214 -11.56 -12.29 -1.25
N LYS A 215 -11.80 -13.56 -1.62
CA LYS A 215 -10.93 -14.32 -2.53
C LYS A 215 -10.66 -13.52 -3.80
N GLU A 216 -11.71 -13.11 -4.50
CA GLU A 216 -11.64 -12.35 -5.77
C GLU A 216 -10.85 -11.04 -5.63
N THR A 217 -11.06 -10.31 -4.52
CA THR A 217 -10.35 -9.06 -4.25
C THR A 217 -8.87 -9.32 -3.97
N MET A 218 -8.54 -10.36 -3.22
CA MET A 218 -7.16 -10.66 -2.82
C MET A 218 -6.33 -11.24 -3.97
N ILE A 219 -6.91 -12.07 -4.85
CA ILE A 219 -6.21 -12.60 -6.04
C ILE A 219 -5.85 -11.52 -7.07
N GLY A 220 -6.58 -10.40 -7.09
CA GLY A 220 -6.26 -9.26 -7.95
C GLY A 220 -4.95 -8.55 -7.58
N ASN A 221 -4.41 -8.82 -6.40
CA ASN A 221 -3.10 -8.31 -5.98
C ASN A 221 -1.98 -9.25 -6.43
N SER A 222 -0.77 -8.72 -6.66
CA SER A 222 0.40 -9.55 -6.96
C SER A 222 0.81 -10.42 -5.76
N PHE A 223 1.45 -11.55 -6.04
CA PHE A 223 2.05 -12.36 -4.98
C PHE A 223 3.18 -11.60 -4.27
N ASP A 224 3.97 -10.81 -5.01
CA ASP A 224 5.00 -9.93 -4.44
C ASP A 224 4.47 -8.98 -3.37
N LEU A 225 3.27 -8.42 -3.56
CA LEU A 225 2.65 -7.58 -2.53
C LEU A 225 2.42 -8.39 -1.25
N PHE A 226 1.78 -9.56 -1.38
CA PHE A 226 1.49 -10.43 -0.24
C PHE A 226 2.76 -10.93 0.47
N SER A 227 3.75 -11.37 -0.30
CA SER A 227 5.07 -11.74 0.22
C SER A 227 5.73 -10.59 0.98
N GLY A 228 5.65 -9.37 0.44
CA GLY A 228 6.16 -8.16 1.09
C GLY A 228 5.48 -7.87 2.43
N LEU A 229 4.17 -8.12 2.57
CA LEU A 229 3.45 -7.97 3.85
C LEU A 229 4.01 -8.88 4.94
N TYR A 230 4.57 -10.04 4.58
CA TYR A 230 5.16 -10.98 5.52
C TYR A 230 6.65 -10.69 5.76
N VAL A 231 7.44 -10.61 4.68
CA VAL A 231 8.91 -10.50 4.74
C VAL A 231 9.35 -9.22 5.44
N TYR A 232 8.64 -8.11 5.22
CA TYR A 232 9.05 -6.78 5.68
C TYR A 232 8.18 -6.23 6.83
N ASN A 233 7.36 -7.06 7.45
CA ASN A 233 6.66 -6.73 8.69
C ASN A 233 7.06 -7.72 9.78
N ARG A 234 7.90 -7.27 10.73
CA ARG A 234 8.41 -8.13 11.82
C ARG A 234 7.32 -8.71 12.72
N PHE A 235 6.11 -8.14 12.72
CA PHE A 235 4.97 -8.63 13.50
C PHE A 235 4.16 -9.70 12.74
N ALA A 236 4.27 -9.81 11.42
CA ALA A 236 3.44 -10.70 10.61
C ALA A 236 3.66 -12.19 10.95
N ARG A 237 4.89 -12.59 11.28
CA ARG A 237 5.21 -13.98 11.66
C ARG A 237 4.38 -14.45 12.86
N GLN A 238 4.34 -13.66 13.92
CA GLN A 238 3.57 -14.03 15.11
C GLN A 238 2.08 -14.13 14.80
N GLU A 239 1.54 -13.26 13.94
CA GLU A 239 0.12 -13.30 13.57
C GLU A 239 -0.21 -14.50 12.67
N LEU A 240 0.71 -14.95 11.83
CA LEU A 240 0.56 -16.21 11.09
C LEU A 240 0.52 -17.41 12.04
N GLU A 241 1.45 -17.49 12.99
CA GLU A 241 1.48 -18.54 14.03
C GLU A 241 0.20 -18.51 14.88
N ASN A 242 -0.32 -17.32 15.22
CA ASN A 242 -1.58 -17.16 15.94
C ASN A 242 -2.77 -17.73 15.12
N LEU A 243 -2.81 -17.45 13.81
CA LEU A 243 -3.86 -17.95 12.91
C LEU A 243 -3.82 -19.48 12.80
N GLU A 244 -2.63 -20.05 12.62
CA GLU A 244 -2.41 -21.50 12.54
C GLU A 244 -2.85 -22.20 13.83
N HIS A 245 -2.40 -21.70 14.99
CA HIS A 245 -2.78 -22.24 16.29
C HIS A 245 -4.30 -22.14 16.53
N ALA A 246 -4.92 -21.02 16.17
CA ALA A 246 -6.38 -20.86 16.28
C ALA A 246 -7.14 -21.87 15.42
N LEU A 247 -6.71 -22.09 14.17
CA LEU A 247 -7.32 -23.08 13.27
C LEU A 247 -7.18 -24.51 13.82
N GLN A 248 -5.99 -24.85 14.34
CA GLN A 248 -5.74 -26.16 14.93
C GLN A 248 -6.60 -26.40 16.18
N LYS A 249 -6.75 -25.40 17.06
CA LYS A 249 -7.61 -25.50 18.24
C LYS A 249 -9.07 -25.72 17.87
N VAL A 250 -9.59 -25.02 16.85
CA VAL A 250 -10.95 -25.24 16.34
C VAL A 250 -11.12 -26.66 15.83
N LYS A 251 -10.13 -27.18 15.08
CA LYS A 251 -10.13 -28.56 14.59
C LYS A 251 -10.14 -29.58 15.73
N GLU A 252 -9.34 -29.39 16.76
CA GLU A 252 -9.29 -30.29 17.93
C GLU A 252 -10.64 -30.40 18.62
N THR A 253 -11.29 -29.27 18.90
CA THR A 253 -12.63 -29.24 19.50
C THR A 253 -13.67 -29.99 18.65
N LEU A 254 -13.59 -29.90 17.32
CA LEU A 254 -14.50 -30.64 16.42
C LEU A 254 -14.25 -32.16 16.47
N VAL A 255 -12.98 -32.58 16.51
CA VAL A 255 -12.62 -34.01 16.58
C VAL A 255 -13.02 -34.61 17.92
N GLU A 256 -12.77 -33.90 19.03
CA GLU A 256 -13.20 -34.31 20.37
C GLU A 256 -14.72 -34.53 20.39
N ARG A 257 -15.49 -33.54 19.91
CA ARG A 257 -16.95 -33.64 19.87
C ARG A 257 -17.45 -34.81 19.02
N MET A 258 -16.85 -35.04 17.87
CA MET A 258 -17.19 -36.19 17.01
C MET A 258 -16.94 -37.53 17.72
N ASN A 259 -15.86 -37.64 18.49
CA ASN A 259 -15.52 -38.86 19.23
C ASN A 259 -16.49 -39.12 20.39
N GLU A 260 -16.94 -38.06 21.08
CA GLU A 260 -17.98 -38.16 22.12
C GLU A 260 -19.29 -38.71 21.55
N GLU A 261 -19.77 -38.16 20.42
CA GLU A 261 -21.03 -38.57 19.80
C GLU A 261 -20.97 -40.01 19.27
N LYS A 262 -19.86 -40.41 18.62
CA LYS A 262 -19.65 -41.79 18.16
C LYS A 262 -19.42 -42.80 19.29
N GLY A 263 -18.96 -42.34 20.45
CA GLY A 263 -18.79 -43.16 21.64
C GLY A 263 -20.11 -43.46 22.36
N GLN A 264 -21.08 -42.54 22.29
CA GLN A 264 -22.41 -42.71 22.88
C GLN A 264 -23.31 -43.66 22.08
N GLU A 265 -23.12 -43.79 20.77
CA GLU A 265 -23.87 -44.75 19.93
C GLU A 265 -23.47 -46.23 20.16
N LYS A 266 -22.39 -46.49 20.91
CA LYS A 266 -21.87 -47.84 21.17
C LYS A 266 -22.25 -48.41 22.55
N ASN A 267 -22.98 -47.64 23.37
CA ASN A 267 -23.52 -48.05 24.66
C ASN A 267 -25.05 -48.03 24.63
#